data_AF-A0A972BGW3-F1
#
_entry.id   AF-A0A972BGW3-F1
#
_cell.length_a   1.000
_cell.length_b   1.000
_cell.length_c   1.000
_cell.angle_alpha   90.00
_cell.angle_beta   90.00
_cell.angle_gamma   90.00
#
_symmetry.space_group_name_H-M   'P 1'
#
loop_
_entity.id
_entity.type
_entity.pdbx_description
1 polymer ?
#
loop_
_entity_poly.entity_id
_entity_poly.type
_entity_poly.pdbx_seq_one_letter_code
_entity_poly.pdbx_strand_id
1 'polypeptide(L)'
;MGSLRGRIIVFLVLFVCITFSWNLEAAGWSFSDLGVLRLNMRGAAVMFLQNCLVELGYLAQPADGIFGPATRQGVMAFQKAKGLTVDGIVGRATWQALEELLTAGSSTYVVKAGDTLWAVARQHNIAVADLLRVNALSNPNRITPGQVLRIPKRTVVGEGGAAPVISLLPWDKVNRLFPREGIAEVIDLESGLRFKVKRLFGTNHADVEPLTAADTEIMKEAVGGSWSWARRSVAVKCNGLYIVASMNGMPHGSSSIGNNNFPGHFCIHFYDSRLHSGDRLDPEHQRAVMQALVY
;
A
#
# COMPACT_ATOMS: atom_id res chain seq x y z
N MET A 1 36.02 54.90 -46.93
CA MET A 1 34.96 54.17 -47.65
C MET A 1 35.32 52.71 -47.68
N GLY A 2 34.39 51.85 -47.24
CA GLY A 2 34.67 50.50 -46.74
C GLY A 2 34.90 49.46 -47.84
N SER A 3 35.81 48.52 -47.55
CA SER A 3 36.04 47.30 -48.31
C SER A 3 35.58 46.13 -47.44
N LEU A 4 34.38 45.59 -47.71
CA LEU A 4 33.91 44.32 -47.16
C LEU A 4 34.75 43.18 -47.74
N ARG A 5 35.68 42.63 -46.94
CA ARG A 5 36.19 41.27 -47.16
C ARG A 5 35.23 40.28 -46.50
N GLY A 6 34.48 39.54 -47.30
CA GLY A 6 33.66 38.43 -46.85
C GLY A 6 34.54 37.34 -46.23
N ARG A 7 34.38 37.13 -44.92
CA ARG A 7 34.89 35.95 -44.22
C ARG A 7 33.75 34.95 -44.13
N ILE A 8 33.90 33.81 -44.80
CA ILE A 8 33.09 32.61 -44.60
C ILE A 8 33.40 32.12 -43.17
N ILE A 9 32.44 32.29 -42.26
CA ILE A 9 32.50 31.68 -40.92
C ILE A 9 31.82 30.32 -41.05
N VAL A 10 32.64 29.26 -41.06
CA VAL A 10 32.17 27.89 -40.84
C VAL A 10 31.82 27.77 -39.36
N PHE A 11 30.52 27.78 -39.03
CA PHE A 11 30.05 27.40 -37.70
C PHE A 11 30.13 25.88 -37.56
N LEU A 12 31.28 25.40 -37.07
CA LEU A 12 31.40 24.06 -36.53
C LEU A 12 30.71 24.08 -35.16
N VAL A 13 29.46 23.62 -35.10
CA VAL A 13 28.74 23.45 -33.82
C VAL A 13 29.38 22.25 -33.10
N LEU A 14 30.43 22.54 -32.34
CA LEU A 14 30.98 21.63 -31.35
C LEU A 14 29.96 21.57 -30.21
N PHE A 15 29.21 20.47 -30.14
CA PHE A 15 28.35 20.15 -29.01
C PHE A 15 29.26 19.86 -27.81
N VAL A 16 29.70 20.91 -27.12
CA VAL A 16 30.27 20.76 -25.77
C VAL A 16 29.08 20.44 -24.88
N CYS A 17 28.83 19.15 -24.67
CA CYS A 17 28.05 18.64 -23.56
C CYS A 17 28.76 19.04 -22.27
N ILE A 18 28.57 20.28 -21.84
CA ILE A 18 28.75 20.67 -20.45
C ILE A 18 27.66 19.91 -19.71
N THR A 19 28.01 18.76 -19.13
CA THR A 19 27.19 18.11 -18.13
C THR A 19 27.10 19.08 -16.96
N PHE A 20 26.10 19.93 -16.98
CA PHE A 20 25.69 20.70 -15.83
C PHE A 20 25.07 19.69 -14.87
N SER A 21 25.93 19.04 -14.09
CA SER A 21 25.56 18.20 -12.97
C SER A 21 25.00 19.11 -11.89
N TRP A 22 23.72 19.47 -12.03
CA TRP A 22 22.96 19.98 -10.91
C TRP A 22 22.77 18.82 -9.93
N ASN A 23 23.71 18.71 -8.99
CA ASN A 23 23.41 18.14 -7.69
C ASN A 23 22.31 19.03 -7.07
N LEU A 24 21.06 18.60 -7.19
CA LEU A 24 20.01 18.99 -6.27
C LEU A 24 19.63 17.74 -5.49
N GLU A 25 20.07 17.70 -4.25
CA GLU A 25 19.57 16.81 -3.21
C GLU A 25 18.04 16.89 -3.20
N ALA A 26 17.39 15.88 -3.80
CA ALA A 26 16.02 15.56 -3.47
C ALA A 26 16.01 15.32 -1.96
N ALA A 27 15.36 16.21 -1.18
CA ALA A 27 15.36 16.24 0.29
C ALA A 27 15.65 14.86 0.90
N GLY A 28 16.93 14.69 1.28
CA GLY A 28 17.58 13.39 1.44
C GLY A 28 17.15 12.68 2.71
N TRP A 29 16.12 11.85 2.59
CA TRP A 29 15.82 10.82 3.57
C TRP A 29 16.45 9.50 3.12
N SER A 30 17.39 8.99 3.92
CA SER A 30 17.98 7.66 3.78
C SER A 30 17.40 6.74 4.87
N PHE A 31 17.44 5.43 4.65
CA PHE A 31 17.02 4.48 5.69
C PHE A 31 17.84 4.64 6.98
N SER A 32 19.04 5.25 6.89
CA SER A 32 19.84 5.60 8.06
C SER A 32 19.16 6.59 9.02
N ASP A 33 18.13 7.31 8.57
CA ASP A 33 17.39 8.31 9.37
C ASP A 33 16.34 7.66 10.29
N LEU A 34 16.09 6.34 10.15
CA LEU A 34 15.24 5.55 11.06
C LEU A 34 15.89 5.29 12.42
N GLY A 35 17.12 5.74 12.63
CA GLY A 35 17.88 5.54 13.86
C GLY A 35 18.40 4.11 14.02
N VAL A 36 19.08 3.86 15.13
CA VAL A 36 19.66 2.54 15.42
C VAL A 36 18.59 1.62 15.99
N LEU A 37 18.36 0.46 15.38
CA LEU A 37 17.48 -0.58 15.91
C LEU A 37 18.28 -1.74 16.51
N ARG A 38 17.79 -2.30 17.62
CA ARG A 38 18.41 -3.41 18.34
C ARG A 38 17.38 -4.19 19.15
N LEU A 39 17.80 -5.34 19.67
CA LEU A 39 17.00 -6.22 20.53
C LEU A 39 16.21 -5.44 21.60
N ASN A 40 14.97 -5.86 21.82
CA ASN A 40 13.98 -5.28 22.74
C ASN A 40 13.35 -3.94 22.30
N MET A 41 13.73 -3.37 21.15
CA MET A 41 13.03 -2.22 20.59
C MET A 41 11.68 -2.63 19.98
N ARG A 42 10.75 -1.68 19.91
CA ARG A 42 9.42 -1.88 19.32
C ARG A 42 8.99 -0.69 18.48
N GLY A 43 8.04 -0.90 17.59
CA GLY A 43 7.37 0.17 16.84
C GLY A 43 7.58 0.11 15.33
N ALA A 44 7.12 1.14 14.63
CA ALA A 44 7.01 1.14 13.16
C ALA A 44 8.34 0.89 12.43
N ALA A 45 9.47 1.41 12.95
CA ALA A 45 10.79 1.18 12.35
C ALA A 45 11.25 -0.29 12.46
N VAL A 46 10.88 -0.98 13.55
CA VAL A 46 11.15 -2.41 13.74
C VAL A 46 10.28 -3.25 12.80
N MET A 47 9.01 -2.89 12.66
CA MET A 47 8.10 -3.55 11.73
C MET A 47 8.56 -3.38 10.28
N PHE A 48 9.05 -2.17 9.93
CA PHE A 48 9.66 -1.90 8.63
C PHE A 48 10.90 -2.77 8.37
N LEU A 49 11.81 -2.86 9.33
CA LEU A 49 12.96 -3.77 9.27
C LEU A 49 12.53 -5.22 9.04
N GLN A 50 11.58 -5.71 9.83
CA GLN A 50 11.08 -7.08 9.73
C GLN A 50 10.48 -7.36 8.36
N ASN A 51 9.65 -6.45 7.83
CA ASN A 51 9.11 -6.56 6.48
C ASN A 51 10.21 -6.64 5.42
N CYS A 52 11.24 -5.81 5.52
CA CYS A 52 12.40 -5.89 4.63
C CYS A 52 13.11 -7.26 4.72
N LEU A 53 13.33 -7.76 5.94
CA LEU A 53 13.99 -9.05 6.13
C LEU A 53 13.13 -10.23 5.66
N VAL A 54 11.80 -10.15 5.78
CA VAL A 54 10.86 -11.16 5.23
C VAL A 54 10.91 -11.17 3.71
N GLU A 55 10.79 -9.99 3.08
CA GLU A 55 10.84 -9.83 1.62
C GLU A 55 12.16 -10.37 1.02
N LEU A 56 13.26 -10.20 1.76
CA LEU A 56 14.58 -10.66 1.37
C LEU A 56 14.90 -12.11 1.82
N GLY A 57 13.97 -12.80 2.48
CA GLY A 57 14.13 -14.19 2.92
C GLY A 57 15.06 -14.39 4.13
N TYR A 58 15.39 -13.32 4.86
CA TYR A 58 16.20 -13.36 6.09
C TYR A 58 15.36 -13.49 7.37
N LEU A 59 14.03 -13.36 7.30
CA LEU A 59 13.12 -13.59 8.43
C LEU A 59 11.92 -14.42 7.97
N ALA A 60 11.65 -15.54 8.64
CA ALA A 60 10.54 -16.43 8.29
C ALA A 60 9.21 -16.04 8.95
N GLN A 61 9.27 -15.31 10.07
CA GLN A 61 8.10 -14.92 10.85
C GLN A 61 7.53 -13.58 10.34
N PRO A 62 6.19 -13.40 10.36
CA PRO A 62 5.58 -12.12 10.03
C PRO A 62 6.10 -10.98 10.92
N ALA A 63 6.05 -9.75 10.39
CA ALA A 63 6.42 -8.58 11.17
C ALA A 63 5.36 -8.31 12.27
N ASP A 64 5.82 -8.19 13.51
CA ASP A 64 5.03 -7.92 14.70
C ASP A 64 5.39 -6.57 15.34
N GLY A 65 6.38 -5.87 14.79
CA GLY A 65 6.92 -4.63 15.31
C GLY A 65 7.73 -4.78 16.60
N ILE A 66 8.14 -6.00 16.98
CA ILE A 66 8.95 -6.32 18.16
C ILE A 66 10.31 -6.87 17.75
N PHE A 67 11.39 -6.17 18.12
CA PHE A 67 12.74 -6.59 17.78
C PHE A 67 13.18 -7.68 18.77
N GLY A 68 12.67 -8.89 18.55
CA GLY A 68 12.97 -10.08 19.37
C GLY A 68 14.19 -10.86 18.86
N PRO A 69 14.48 -12.02 19.48
CA PRO A 69 15.60 -12.89 19.09
C PRO A 69 15.56 -13.31 17.61
N ALA A 70 14.37 -13.60 17.06
CA ALA A 70 14.21 -13.97 15.65
C ALA A 70 14.58 -12.82 14.71
N THR A 71 14.14 -11.59 15.02
CA THR A 71 14.53 -10.38 14.26
C THR A 71 16.04 -10.16 14.31
N ARG A 72 16.65 -10.32 15.50
CA ARG A 72 18.11 -10.23 15.64
C ARG A 72 18.85 -11.26 14.80
N GLN A 73 18.38 -12.51 14.80
CA GLN A 73 18.97 -13.55 13.94
C GLN A 73 18.84 -13.21 12.46
N GLY A 74 17.69 -12.70 12.01
CA GLY A 74 17.50 -12.26 10.63
C GLY A 74 18.43 -11.10 10.24
N VAL A 75 18.61 -10.12 11.13
CA VAL A 75 19.60 -9.04 10.93
C VAL A 75 21.01 -9.59 10.81
N MET A 76 21.41 -10.50 11.70
CA MET A 76 22.75 -11.11 11.65
C MET A 76 22.95 -11.92 10.36
N ALA A 77 21.93 -12.66 9.92
CA ALA A 77 21.97 -13.40 8.66
C ALA A 77 22.13 -12.46 7.45
N PHE A 78 21.37 -11.36 7.43
CA PHE A 78 21.49 -10.31 6.42
C PHE A 78 22.88 -9.66 6.43
N GLN A 79 23.37 -9.23 7.60
CA GLN A 79 24.69 -8.63 7.77
C GLN A 79 25.79 -9.55 7.25
N LYS A 80 25.73 -10.84 7.61
CA LYS A 80 26.66 -11.86 7.12
C LYS A 80 26.62 -11.97 5.59
N ALA A 81 25.43 -11.99 5.00
CA ALA A 81 25.26 -12.08 3.55
C ALA A 81 25.72 -10.83 2.80
N LYS A 82 25.78 -9.67 3.46
CA LYS A 82 26.25 -8.39 2.91
C LYS A 82 27.70 -8.06 3.25
N GLY A 83 28.42 -8.93 3.95
CA GLY A 83 29.80 -8.68 4.38
C GLY A 83 29.91 -7.54 5.40
N LEU A 84 28.86 -7.27 6.17
CA LEU A 84 28.84 -6.28 7.24
C LEU A 84 29.28 -6.89 8.58
N THR A 85 29.56 -6.03 9.57
CA THR A 85 29.73 -6.46 10.96
C THR A 85 28.48 -7.21 11.43
N VAL A 86 28.64 -8.44 11.91
CA VAL A 86 27.55 -9.33 12.33
C VAL A 86 27.24 -9.16 13.82
N ASP A 87 26.74 -7.98 14.20
CA ASP A 87 26.43 -7.62 15.59
C ASP A 87 24.94 -7.78 15.95
N GLY A 88 24.08 -7.91 14.93
CA GLY A 88 22.62 -7.93 15.08
C GLY A 88 22.01 -6.57 15.38
N ILE A 89 22.76 -5.48 15.17
CA ILE A 89 22.33 -4.10 15.34
C ILE A 89 22.11 -3.47 13.96
N VAL A 90 20.97 -2.83 13.77
CA VAL A 90 20.66 -2.12 12.53
C VAL A 90 21.12 -0.68 12.67
N GLY A 91 22.42 -0.49 12.43
CA GLY A 91 23.05 0.82 12.30
C GLY A 91 23.07 1.31 10.85
N ARG A 92 23.74 2.45 10.63
CA ARG A 92 23.84 3.10 9.31
C ARG A 92 24.23 2.15 8.17
N ALA A 93 25.26 1.32 8.37
CA ALA A 93 25.74 0.40 7.34
C ALA A 93 24.71 -0.68 6.99
N THR A 94 24.01 -1.23 7.99
CA THR A 94 22.92 -2.20 7.78
C THR A 94 21.76 -1.56 7.03
N TRP A 95 21.39 -0.33 7.38
CA TRP A 95 20.34 0.43 6.68
C TRP A 95 20.70 0.75 5.24
N GLN A 96 21.94 1.18 4.98
CA GLN A 96 22.42 1.47 3.64
C GLN A 96 22.42 0.22 2.75
N ALA A 97 22.84 -0.92 3.27
CA ALA A 97 22.82 -2.17 2.50
C ALA A 97 21.38 -2.66 2.21
N LEU A 98 20.43 -2.44 3.14
CA LEU A 98 19.01 -2.72 2.89
C LEU A 98 18.46 -1.77 1.81
N GLU A 99 18.76 -0.48 1.92
CA GLU A 99 18.36 0.54 0.96
C GLU A 99 18.92 0.23 -0.43
N GLU A 100 20.22 -0.04 -0.56
CA GLU A 100 20.86 -0.41 -1.83
C GLU A 100 20.18 -1.61 -2.49
N LEU A 101 19.83 -2.64 -1.72
CA LEU A 101 19.21 -3.83 -2.30
C LEU A 101 17.75 -3.64 -2.72
N LEU A 102 17.01 -2.81 -1.98
CA LEU A 102 15.62 -2.47 -2.27
C LEU A 102 15.50 -1.38 -3.35
N THR A 103 16.58 -0.64 -3.60
CA THR A 103 16.65 0.41 -4.62
C THR A 103 17.39 -0.01 -5.89
N ALA A 104 18.17 -1.11 -5.84
CA ALA A 104 18.83 -1.71 -7.00
C ALA A 104 17.79 -2.18 -8.02
N GLY A 105 17.54 -1.33 -9.03
CA GLY A 105 16.55 -1.58 -10.09
C GLY A 105 15.29 -0.72 -10.01
N SER A 106 15.21 0.23 -9.07
CA SER A 106 14.15 1.24 -9.03
C SER A 106 14.38 2.34 -10.08
N SER A 107 13.30 2.81 -10.71
CA SER A 107 13.34 4.02 -11.56
C SER A 107 12.85 5.21 -10.75
N THR A 108 13.23 6.44 -11.07
CA THR A 108 12.73 7.63 -10.37
C THR A 108 11.63 8.33 -11.18
N TYR A 109 10.67 8.92 -10.47
CA TYR A 109 9.58 9.71 -11.02
C TYR A 109 9.50 11.06 -10.31
N VAL A 110 9.51 12.16 -11.07
CA VAL A 110 9.33 13.50 -10.50
C VAL A 110 7.86 13.86 -10.51
N VAL A 111 7.29 14.07 -9.33
CA VAL A 111 5.89 14.45 -9.12
C VAL A 111 5.60 15.76 -9.83
N LYS A 112 4.54 15.77 -10.64
CA LYS A 112 4.06 16.94 -11.38
C LYS A 112 2.89 17.59 -10.65
N ALA A 113 2.59 18.84 -11.01
CA ALA A 113 1.38 19.51 -10.53
C ALA A 113 0.13 18.69 -10.90
N GLY A 114 -0.65 18.30 -9.89
CA GLY A 114 -1.85 17.47 -10.04
C GLY A 114 -1.62 15.96 -9.91
N ASP A 115 -0.37 15.51 -9.70
CA ASP A 115 -0.10 14.10 -9.44
C ASP A 115 -0.58 13.67 -8.05
N THR A 116 -1.01 12.42 -7.97
CA THR A 116 -1.23 11.68 -6.72
C THR A 116 -0.34 10.45 -6.73
N LEU A 117 0.05 9.92 -5.57
CA LEU A 117 0.79 8.66 -5.49
C LEU A 117 0.07 7.53 -6.22
N TRP A 118 -1.25 7.60 -6.24
CA TRP A 118 -2.12 6.67 -6.93
C TRP A 118 -2.00 6.75 -8.45
N ALA A 119 -1.99 7.96 -9.02
CA ALA A 119 -1.79 8.16 -10.46
C ALA A 119 -0.41 7.65 -10.90
N VAL A 120 0.61 7.92 -10.09
CA VAL A 120 1.99 7.46 -10.32
C VAL A 120 2.07 5.93 -10.21
N ALA A 121 1.56 5.33 -9.14
CA ALA A 121 1.57 3.87 -8.97
C ALA A 121 0.86 3.15 -10.12
N ARG A 122 -0.28 3.69 -10.58
CA ARG A 122 -1.03 3.17 -11.73
C ARG A 122 -0.24 3.29 -13.04
N GLN A 123 0.38 4.42 -13.29
CA GLN A 123 1.20 4.65 -14.49
C GLN A 123 2.35 3.65 -14.58
N HIS A 124 2.91 3.27 -13.44
CA HIS A 124 4.05 2.38 -13.33
C HIS A 124 3.66 0.92 -13.04
N ASN A 125 2.36 0.60 -13.01
CA ASN A 125 1.82 -0.74 -12.76
C ASN A 125 2.37 -1.41 -11.48
N ILE A 126 2.40 -0.64 -10.38
CA ILE A 126 2.86 -1.06 -9.06
C ILE A 126 1.80 -0.77 -8.01
N ALA A 127 1.87 -1.43 -6.84
CA ALA A 127 0.96 -1.10 -5.75
C ALA A 127 1.32 0.26 -5.15
N VAL A 128 0.31 1.02 -4.71
CA VAL A 128 0.54 2.24 -3.92
C VAL A 128 1.25 1.88 -2.62
N ALA A 129 0.96 0.73 -2.01
CA ALA A 129 1.67 0.25 -0.83
C ALA A 129 3.16 0.02 -1.09
N ASP A 130 3.54 -0.56 -2.25
CA ASP A 130 4.95 -0.70 -2.64
C ASP A 130 5.59 0.67 -2.86
N LEU A 131 4.85 1.60 -3.48
CA LEU A 131 5.32 2.96 -3.69
C LEU A 131 5.47 3.74 -2.37
N LEU A 132 4.54 3.58 -1.42
CA LEU A 132 4.63 4.14 -0.07
C LEU A 132 5.81 3.52 0.69
N ARG A 133 5.97 2.19 0.63
CA ARG A 133 7.03 1.41 1.27
C ARG A 133 8.41 1.88 0.80
N VAL A 134 8.61 1.95 -0.52
CA VAL A 134 9.90 2.31 -1.13
C VAL A 134 10.24 3.80 -0.96
N ASN A 135 9.22 4.65 -0.76
CA ASN A 135 9.41 6.09 -0.52
C ASN A 135 9.27 6.51 0.94
N ALA A 136 9.09 5.55 1.86
CA ALA A 136 8.84 5.80 3.29
C ALA A 136 7.72 6.83 3.56
N LEU A 137 6.69 6.85 2.71
CA LEU A 137 5.58 7.79 2.83
C LEU A 137 4.52 7.19 3.76
N SER A 138 4.23 7.89 4.86
CA SER A 138 3.18 7.50 5.81
C SER A 138 1.79 7.98 5.42
N ASN A 139 1.72 8.98 4.51
CA ASN A 139 0.46 9.53 4.03
C ASN A 139 0.44 9.58 2.50
N PRO A 140 -0.42 8.79 1.83
CA PRO A 140 -0.51 8.76 0.37
C PRO A 140 -1.03 10.04 -0.29
N ASN A 141 -1.58 10.97 0.49
CA ASN A 141 -2.08 12.26 0.01
C ASN A 141 -1.04 13.38 0.17
N ARG A 142 0.16 13.08 0.67
CA ARG A 142 1.23 14.07 0.88
C ARG A 142 2.37 13.85 -0.10
N ILE A 143 2.10 14.12 -1.37
CA ILE A 143 3.17 14.37 -2.35
C ILE A 143 3.09 15.78 -2.91
N THR A 144 4.24 16.40 -3.17
CA THR A 144 4.32 17.77 -3.70
C THR A 144 4.93 17.79 -5.09
N PRO A 145 4.50 18.69 -5.99
CA PRO A 145 5.17 18.88 -7.28
C PRO A 145 6.66 19.16 -7.09
N GLY A 146 7.51 18.46 -7.85
CA GLY A 146 8.97 18.46 -7.72
C GLY A 146 9.51 17.38 -6.79
N GLN A 147 8.67 16.70 -6.00
CA GLN A 147 9.10 15.56 -5.18
C GLN A 147 9.54 14.39 -6.06
N VAL A 148 10.66 13.76 -5.74
CA VAL A 148 11.15 12.59 -6.46
C VAL A 148 10.67 11.33 -5.75
N LEU A 149 9.97 10.46 -6.47
CA LEU A 149 9.52 9.15 -6.02
C LEU A 149 10.40 8.05 -6.63
N ARG A 150 10.85 7.12 -5.80
CA ARG A 150 11.45 5.85 -6.18
C ARG A 150 10.34 4.88 -6.56
N ILE A 151 10.34 4.45 -7.80
CA ILE A 151 9.39 3.51 -8.40
C ILE A 151 10.02 2.11 -8.36
N PRO A 152 9.54 1.18 -7.52
CA PRO A 152 10.02 -0.19 -7.55
C PRO A 152 9.77 -0.84 -8.92
N LYS A 153 10.71 -1.64 -9.40
CA LYS A 153 10.49 -2.47 -10.59
C LYS A 153 9.83 -3.77 -10.14
N ARG A 154 8.73 -4.15 -10.81
CA ARG A 154 8.12 -5.46 -10.63
C ARG A 154 9.09 -6.54 -11.12
N THR A 155 9.72 -7.27 -10.22
CA THR A 155 10.32 -8.57 -10.54
C THR A 155 9.17 -9.54 -10.75
N VAL A 156 8.85 -9.84 -12.01
CA VAL A 156 8.00 -10.99 -12.33
C VAL A 156 8.84 -12.23 -12.06
N VAL A 157 8.84 -12.69 -10.82
CA VAL A 157 9.26 -14.06 -10.49
C VAL A 157 8.03 -14.94 -10.67
N GLY A 158 8.24 -16.08 -11.32
CA GLY A 158 7.24 -16.90 -12.02
C GLY A 158 6.03 -17.39 -11.23
N GLU A 159 5.11 -17.96 -12.00
CA GLU A 159 3.87 -18.62 -11.59
C GLU A 159 4.04 -19.45 -10.30
N GLY A 160 3.47 -18.96 -9.21
CA GLY A 160 3.53 -19.63 -7.91
C GLY A 160 3.41 -18.66 -6.74
N GLY A 161 2.21 -18.13 -6.51
CA GLY A 161 1.87 -17.48 -5.24
C GLY A 161 2.52 -16.13 -4.99
N ALA A 162 2.34 -15.15 -5.89
CA ALA A 162 2.46 -13.75 -5.48
C ALA A 162 1.37 -13.45 -4.43
N ALA A 163 1.73 -12.87 -3.29
CA ALA A 163 0.75 -12.33 -2.35
C ALA A 163 -0.21 -11.41 -3.12
N PRO A 164 -1.54 -11.51 -2.89
CA PRO A 164 -2.48 -10.74 -3.67
C PRO A 164 -2.21 -9.24 -3.54
N VAL A 165 -2.07 -8.56 -4.67
CA VAL A 165 -1.90 -7.09 -4.70
C VAL A 165 -3.18 -6.45 -4.15
N ILE A 166 -3.13 -6.02 -2.88
CA ILE A 166 -4.24 -5.30 -2.26
C ILE A 166 -4.26 -3.87 -2.83
N SER A 167 -5.36 -3.54 -3.49
CA SER A 167 -5.55 -2.33 -4.29
C SER A 167 -6.41 -1.32 -3.54
N LEU A 168 -5.93 -0.09 -3.36
CA LEU A 168 -6.78 1.05 -2.99
C LEU A 168 -7.52 1.52 -4.22
N LEU A 169 -8.84 1.37 -4.28
CA LEU A 169 -9.65 1.87 -5.40
C LEU A 169 -10.76 2.79 -4.90
N PRO A 170 -10.99 3.94 -5.57
CA PRO A 170 -12.12 4.82 -5.24
C PRO A 170 -13.46 4.14 -5.56
N TRP A 171 -14.48 4.52 -4.79
CA TRP A 171 -15.82 3.94 -4.87
C TRP A 171 -16.40 3.94 -6.29
N ASP A 172 -16.21 5.02 -7.06
CA ASP A 172 -16.73 5.11 -8.43
C ASP A 172 -16.23 3.95 -9.31
N LYS A 173 -14.97 3.56 -9.13
CA LYS A 173 -14.33 2.46 -9.86
C LYS A 173 -14.74 1.11 -9.31
N VAL A 174 -14.81 0.98 -7.98
CA VAL A 174 -15.29 -0.26 -7.36
C VAL A 174 -16.74 -0.54 -7.72
N ASN A 175 -17.59 0.49 -7.79
CA ASN A 175 -18.99 0.37 -8.18
C ASN A 175 -19.18 -0.30 -9.56
N ARG A 176 -18.23 -0.09 -10.48
CA ARG A 176 -18.19 -0.75 -11.80
C ARG A 176 -17.64 -2.17 -11.74
N LEU A 177 -16.68 -2.44 -10.84
CA LEU A 177 -16.02 -3.75 -10.70
C LEU A 177 -16.85 -4.74 -9.86
N PHE A 178 -17.59 -4.24 -8.89
CA PHE A 178 -18.45 -5.00 -8.00
C PHE A 178 -19.90 -4.53 -8.19
N PRO A 179 -20.54 -4.85 -9.32
CA PRO A 179 -21.90 -4.39 -9.62
C PRO A 179 -22.93 -4.96 -8.65
N ARG A 180 -24.13 -4.39 -8.62
CA ARG A 180 -25.28 -4.97 -7.90
C ARG A 180 -25.53 -6.41 -8.40
N GLU A 181 -26.02 -7.25 -7.49
CA GLU A 181 -26.12 -8.71 -7.62
C GLU A 181 -24.77 -9.44 -7.67
N GLY A 182 -23.65 -8.71 -7.73
CA GLY A 182 -22.31 -9.30 -7.69
C GLY A 182 -22.02 -9.97 -6.36
N ILE A 183 -21.20 -11.02 -6.41
CA ILE A 183 -20.72 -11.75 -5.23
C ILE A 183 -19.23 -11.45 -5.05
N ALA A 184 -18.82 -11.20 -3.81
CA ALA A 184 -17.43 -11.00 -3.43
C ALA A 184 -17.08 -11.79 -2.16
N GLU A 185 -15.80 -12.13 -2.01
CA GLU A 185 -15.27 -12.60 -0.73
C GLU A 185 -14.77 -11.39 0.06
N VAL A 186 -15.16 -11.29 1.32
CA VAL A 186 -14.67 -10.30 2.28
C VAL A 186 -13.72 -10.99 3.24
N ILE A 187 -12.63 -10.31 3.56
CA ILE A 187 -11.60 -10.77 4.48
C ILE A 187 -11.50 -9.73 5.57
N ASP A 188 -11.83 -10.10 6.80
CA ASP A 188 -11.56 -9.26 7.95
C ASP A 188 -10.06 -9.33 8.26
N LEU A 189 -9.35 -8.21 8.14
CA LEU A 189 -7.88 -8.22 8.17
C LEU A 189 -7.30 -8.38 9.57
N GLU A 190 -8.10 -8.13 10.61
CA GLU A 190 -7.69 -8.30 12.00
C GLU A 190 -7.85 -9.76 12.46
N SER A 191 -8.97 -10.42 12.15
CA SER A 191 -9.21 -11.82 12.52
C SER A 191 -8.71 -12.84 11.47
N GLY A 192 -8.53 -12.41 10.22
CA GLY A 192 -8.22 -13.28 9.08
C GLY A 192 -9.41 -14.09 8.55
N LEU A 193 -10.59 -13.96 9.18
CA LEU A 193 -11.80 -14.68 8.78
C LEU A 193 -12.33 -14.19 7.43
N ARG A 194 -12.93 -15.13 6.68
CA ARG A 194 -13.36 -14.93 5.29
C ARG A 194 -14.79 -15.38 5.12
N PHE A 195 -15.59 -14.54 4.48
CA PHE A 195 -17.00 -14.83 4.22
C PHE A 195 -17.44 -14.19 2.90
N LYS A 196 -18.45 -14.77 2.27
CA LYS A 196 -18.99 -14.25 1.00
C LYS A 196 -20.15 -13.30 1.26
N VAL A 197 -20.23 -12.29 0.41
CA VAL A 197 -21.32 -11.32 0.40
C VAL A 197 -21.89 -11.17 -1.00
N LYS A 198 -23.16 -10.83 -1.08
CA LYS A 198 -23.81 -10.36 -2.30
C LYS A 198 -24.09 -8.86 -2.16
N ARG A 199 -23.72 -8.07 -3.17
CA ARG A 199 -24.11 -6.66 -3.23
C ARG A 199 -25.55 -6.54 -3.70
N LEU A 200 -26.34 -5.77 -2.98
CA LEU A 200 -27.76 -5.59 -3.28
C LEU A 200 -28.03 -4.15 -3.71
N PHE A 201 -27.64 -3.19 -2.87
CA PHE A 201 -27.91 -1.77 -3.09
C PHE A 201 -26.61 -0.96 -3.12
N GLY A 202 -26.67 0.28 -2.62
CA GLY A 202 -25.53 1.16 -2.54
C GLY A 202 -25.43 2.14 -3.70
N THR A 203 -25.53 3.43 -3.34
CA THR A 203 -25.24 4.57 -4.23
C THR A 203 -23.85 5.13 -3.95
N ASN A 204 -23.50 5.29 -2.67
CA ASN A 204 -22.28 5.95 -2.19
C ASN A 204 -21.21 5.00 -1.64
N HIS A 205 -21.60 3.74 -1.43
CA HIS A 205 -20.81 2.62 -0.95
C HIS A 205 -21.56 1.34 -1.29
N ALA A 206 -21.02 0.17 -0.95
CA ALA A 206 -21.71 -1.09 -1.21
C ALA A 206 -22.59 -1.46 -0.01
N ASP A 207 -23.89 -1.60 -0.24
CA ASP A 207 -24.81 -2.26 0.69
C ASP A 207 -24.85 -3.74 0.33
N VAL A 208 -24.45 -4.58 1.27
CA VAL A 208 -24.24 -6.01 1.03
C VAL A 208 -24.89 -6.86 2.12
N GLU A 209 -25.20 -8.10 1.77
CA GLU A 209 -25.65 -9.13 2.70
C GLU A 209 -24.69 -10.31 2.67
N PRO A 210 -24.42 -11.00 3.79
CA PRO A 210 -23.78 -12.31 3.77
C PRO A 210 -24.56 -13.25 2.85
N LEU A 211 -23.83 -14.03 2.05
CA LEU A 211 -24.44 -14.83 1.00
C LEU A 211 -25.25 -16.00 1.58
N THR A 212 -24.81 -16.57 2.69
CA THR A 212 -25.42 -17.73 3.36
C THR A 212 -25.46 -17.56 4.87
N ALA A 213 -26.23 -18.41 5.57
CA ALA A 213 -26.23 -18.45 7.02
C ALA A 213 -24.84 -18.78 7.62
N ALA A 214 -24.03 -19.57 6.93
CA ALA A 214 -22.66 -19.84 7.35
C ALA A 214 -21.76 -18.60 7.23
N ASP A 215 -21.91 -17.83 6.15
CA ASP A 215 -21.20 -16.55 5.99
C ASP A 215 -21.58 -15.54 7.08
N THR A 216 -22.86 -15.54 7.49
CA THR A 216 -23.36 -14.72 8.59
C THR A 216 -22.70 -15.06 9.92
N GLU A 217 -22.58 -16.35 10.27
CA GLU A 217 -21.92 -16.75 11.51
C GLU A 217 -20.43 -16.39 11.50
N ILE A 218 -19.73 -16.59 10.38
CA ILE A 218 -18.32 -16.18 10.24
C ILE A 218 -18.17 -14.66 10.38
N MET A 219 -19.06 -13.88 9.74
CA MET A 219 -19.06 -12.43 9.88
C MET A 219 -19.30 -12.02 11.34
N LYS A 220 -20.24 -12.68 12.04
CA LYS A 220 -20.54 -12.41 13.45
C LYS A 220 -19.34 -12.66 14.33
N GLU A 221 -18.61 -13.76 14.10
CA GLU A 221 -17.35 -14.06 14.79
C GLU A 221 -16.30 -12.99 14.50
N ALA A 222 -16.12 -12.62 13.23
CA ALA A 222 -15.15 -11.60 12.81
C ALA A 222 -15.36 -10.23 13.46
N VAL A 223 -16.61 -9.88 13.78
CA VAL A 223 -16.95 -8.60 14.45
C VAL A 223 -16.97 -8.69 15.98
N GLY A 224 -16.53 -9.82 16.55
CA GLY A 224 -16.41 -10.02 18.00
C GLY A 224 -17.60 -10.72 18.66
N GLY A 225 -18.38 -11.49 17.90
CA GLY A 225 -19.51 -12.30 18.37
C GLY A 225 -20.81 -11.53 18.58
N SER A 226 -20.80 -10.21 18.45
CA SER A 226 -21.96 -9.33 18.55
C SER A 226 -21.93 -8.26 17.46
N TRP A 227 -23.09 -7.94 16.90
CA TRP A 227 -23.21 -6.92 15.85
C TRP A 227 -22.73 -5.55 16.35
N SER A 228 -21.96 -4.85 15.51
CA SER A 228 -21.26 -3.64 15.92
C SER A 228 -21.13 -2.63 14.79
N TRP A 229 -21.28 -1.35 15.12
CA TRP A 229 -20.97 -0.25 14.21
C TRP A 229 -19.47 0.05 14.10
N ALA A 230 -18.62 -0.60 14.89
CA ALA A 230 -17.17 -0.37 14.86
C ALA A 230 -16.61 -0.57 13.44
N ARG A 231 -15.73 0.34 13.02
CA ARG A 231 -15.09 0.27 11.71
C ARG A 231 -14.02 -0.80 11.73
N ARG A 232 -14.07 -1.71 10.77
CA ARG A 232 -13.08 -2.77 10.60
C ARG A 232 -12.38 -2.62 9.26
N SER A 233 -11.09 -2.94 9.25
CA SER A 233 -10.25 -2.95 8.06
C SER A 233 -10.46 -4.28 7.34
N VAL A 234 -10.89 -4.23 6.08
CA VAL A 234 -11.18 -5.44 5.30
C VAL A 234 -10.55 -5.40 3.92
N ALA A 235 -10.38 -6.56 3.30
CA ALA A 235 -10.13 -6.67 1.87
C ALA A 235 -11.31 -7.36 1.19
N VAL A 236 -11.77 -6.78 0.07
CA VAL A 236 -12.85 -7.34 -0.76
C VAL A 236 -12.25 -7.90 -2.03
N LYS A 237 -12.38 -9.21 -2.20
CA LYS A 237 -11.94 -9.91 -3.40
C LYS A 237 -13.06 -9.92 -4.45
N CYS A 238 -12.86 -9.19 -5.54
CA CYS A 238 -13.75 -9.20 -6.69
C CYS A 238 -12.95 -9.06 -8.00
N ASN A 239 -13.38 -9.75 -9.07
CA ASN A 239 -12.72 -9.77 -10.38
C ASN A 239 -11.20 -10.04 -10.32
N GLY A 240 -10.77 -10.95 -9.44
CA GLY A 240 -9.35 -11.31 -9.26
C GLY A 240 -8.51 -10.27 -8.52
N LEU A 241 -9.09 -9.13 -8.12
CA LEU A 241 -8.45 -8.10 -7.31
C LEU A 241 -8.82 -8.24 -5.85
N TYR A 242 -7.89 -7.92 -4.95
CA TYR A 242 -8.18 -7.67 -3.55
C TYR A 242 -8.22 -6.17 -3.38
N ILE A 243 -9.32 -5.62 -2.89
CA ILE A 243 -9.52 -4.17 -2.79
C ILE A 243 -9.64 -3.83 -1.30
N VAL A 244 -8.81 -2.93 -0.79
CA VAL A 244 -8.98 -2.46 0.61
C VAL A 244 -10.31 -1.75 0.77
N ALA A 245 -10.97 -2.03 1.89
CA ALA A 245 -12.21 -1.39 2.26
C ALA A 245 -12.30 -1.30 3.79
N SER A 246 -13.40 -0.70 4.25
CA SER A 246 -13.82 -0.75 5.63
C SER A 246 -15.25 -1.22 5.70
N MET A 247 -15.55 -2.12 6.63
CA MET A 247 -16.94 -2.51 6.92
C MET A 247 -17.34 -2.09 8.33
N ASN A 248 -18.66 -2.08 8.56
CA ASN A 248 -19.22 -2.27 9.90
C ASN A 248 -19.95 -3.62 9.96
N GLY A 249 -20.20 -4.12 11.16
CA GLY A 249 -20.86 -5.41 11.39
C GLY A 249 -22.35 -5.32 11.69
N MET A 250 -22.95 -4.13 11.69
CA MET A 250 -24.31 -3.94 12.18
C MET A 250 -25.34 -4.17 11.07
N PRO A 251 -26.28 -5.13 11.21
CA PRO A 251 -27.41 -5.24 10.30
C PRO A 251 -28.30 -3.98 10.38
N HIS A 252 -28.68 -3.44 9.23
CA HIS A 252 -29.62 -2.33 9.13
C HIS A 252 -30.35 -2.31 7.79
N GLY A 253 -31.38 -1.48 7.68
CA GLY A 253 -32.20 -1.37 6.48
C GLY A 253 -32.97 -2.67 6.17
N SER A 254 -33.31 -2.85 4.89
CA SER A 254 -34.05 -4.02 4.42
C SER A 254 -33.13 -5.19 4.10
N SER A 255 -33.65 -6.41 4.28
CA SER A 255 -33.03 -7.66 3.83
C SER A 255 -33.67 -8.14 2.53
N SER A 256 -32.86 -8.74 1.65
CA SER A 256 -33.28 -9.31 0.37
C SER A 256 -32.94 -10.80 0.24
N ILE A 257 -32.12 -11.36 1.15
CA ILE A 257 -31.80 -12.79 1.18
C ILE A 257 -32.50 -13.43 2.38
N GLY A 258 -33.62 -14.11 2.13
CA GLY A 258 -34.50 -14.60 3.21
C GLY A 258 -33.98 -15.77 4.05
N ASN A 259 -32.83 -16.37 3.72
CA ASN A 259 -32.30 -17.58 4.36
C ASN A 259 -30.84 -17.47 4.81
N ASN A 260 -30.28 -16.27 4.90
CA ASN A 260 -28.91 -16.05 5.37
C ASN A 260 -28.81 -15.77 6.88
N ASN A 261 -29.92 -15.78 7.63
CA ASN A 261 -29.96 -15.43 9.05
C ASN A 261 -29.39 -14.03 9.40
N PHE A 262 -29.32 -13.11 8.43
CA PHE A 262 -28.83 -11.75 8.62
C PHE A 262 -29.97 -10.73 8.43
N PRO A 263 -30.42 -10.05 9.50
CA PRO A 263 -31.65 -9.25 9.45
C PRO A 263 -31.38 -7.82 8.93
N GLY A 264 -31.09 -7.70 7.63
CA GLY A 264 -30.87 -6.42 6.95
C GLY A 264 -29.74 -6.53 5.93
N HIS A 265 -29.02 -5.45 5.70
CA HIS A 265 -27.72 -5.41 5.04
C HIS A 265 -26.70 -4.71 5.94
N PHE A 266 -25.44 -4.69 5.52
CA PHE A 266 -24.41 -3.85 6.12
C PHE A 266 -23.60 -3.13 5.04
N CYS A 267 -22.85 -2.11 5.46
CA CYS A 267 -22.11 -1.26 4.53
C CYS A 267 -20.65 -1.68 4.44
N ILE A 268 -20.14 -1.74 3.21
CA ILE A 268 -18.71 -1.75 2.90
C ILE A 268 -18.35 -0.44 2.19
N HIS A 269 -17.51 0.34 2.85
CA HIS A 269 -16.98 1.62 2.39
C HIS A 269 -15.60 1.42 1.77
N PHE A 270 -15.44 1.87 0.54
CA PHE A 270 -14.15 1.93 -0.15
C PHE A 270 -13.55 3.32 -0.01
N TYR A 271 -12.39 3.55 -0.63
CA TYR A 271 -11.83 4.89 -0.70
C TYR A 271 -12.82 5.85 -1.37
N ASP A 272 -12.97 7.06 -0.81
CA ASP A 272 -13.95 8.07 -1.25
C ASP A 272 -15.44 7.64 -1.18
N SER A 273 -15.76 6.50 -0.55
CA SER A 273 -17.14 6.18 -0.21
C SER A 273 -17.73 7.17 0.78
N ARG A 274 -19.00 7.52 0.59
CA ARG A 274 -19.77 8.46 1.44
C ARG A 274 -20.83 7.73 2.22
N LEU A 275 -21.26 8.30 3.35
CA LEU A 275 -22.39 7.79 4.14
C LEU A 275 -23.72 7.99 3.39
N HIS A 276 -24.74 7.23 3.82
CA HIS A 276 -26.14 7.50 3.44
C HIS A 276 -26.62 8.83 4.01
N SER A 277 -26.23 9.16 5.25
CA SER A 277 -26.63 10.39 5.92
C SER A 277 -25.76 11.58 5.48
N GLY A 278 -26.36 12.45 4.66
CA GLY A 278 -25.77 13.74 4.30
C GLY A 278 -24.64 13.68 3.27
N ASP A 279 -24.52 12.56 2.52
CA ASP A 279 -23.60 12.41 1.38
C ASP A 279 -22.16 12.87 1.67
N ARG A 280 -21.68 12.57 2.88
CA ARG A 280 -20.38 13.01 3.38
C ARG A 280 -19.42 11.84 3.58
N LEU A 281 -18.13 12.15 3.52
CA LEU A 281 -17.08 11.21 3.91
C LEU A 281 -17.15 10.94 5.43
N ASP A 282 -16.93 9.69 5.80
CA ASP A 282 -16.78 9.26 7.19
C ASP A 282 -15.29 9.09 7.50
N PRO A 283 -14.68 9.95 8.35
CA PRO A 283 -13.24 9.90 8.60
C PRO A 283 -12.78 8.57 9.21
N GLU A 284 -13.64 7.84 9.91
CA GLU A 284 -13.28 6.56 10.52
C GLU A 284 -13.24 5.43 9.50
N HIS A 285 -14.24 5.35 8.61
CA HIS A 285 -14.20 4.42 7.48
C HIS A 285 -12.98 4.71 6.60
N GLN A 286 -12.73 5.98 6.25
CA GLN A 286 -11.55 6.32 5.45
C GLN A 286 -10.27 5.91 6.17
N ARG A 287 -10.14 6.14 7.48
CA ARG A 287 -8.98 5.68 8.27
C ARG A 287 -8.82 4.15 8.24
N ALA A 288 -9.89 3.40 8.39
CA ALA A 288 -9.86 1.93 8.35
C ALA A 288 -9.51 1.40 6.95
N VAL A 289 -10.01 2.03 5.87
CA VAL A 289 -9.59 1.73 4.49
C VAL A 289 -8.08 1.96 4.33
N MET A 290 -7.55 3.04 4.90
CA MET A 290 -6.11 3.31 4.87
C MET A 290 -5.31 2.32 5.73
N GLN A 291 -5.83 1.93 6.89
CA GLN A 291 -5.20 0.94 7.76
C GLN A 291 -5.19 -0.46 7.11
N ALA A 292 -6.19 -0.79 6.30
CA ALA A 292 -6.22 -2.03 5.53
C ALA A 292 -5.04 -2.19 4.56
N LEU A 293 -4.35 -1.10 4.18
CA LEU A 293 -3.18 -1.15 3.29
C LEU A 293 -1.89 -1.63 3.96
N VAL A 294 -1.87 -1.69 5.29
CA VAL A 294 -0.69 -2.11 6.06
C VAL A 294 -0.78 -3.54 6.59
N TYR A 295 -1.86 -4.25 6.27
CA TYR A 295 -2.02 -5.70 6.49
C TYR A 295 -1.57 -6.47 5.24
#